data_AF-A0A951ADB7-F1
#
_entry.id   AF-A0A951ADB7-F1
#
_cell.length_a   1.000
_cell.length_b   1.000
_cell.length_c   1.000
_cell.angle_alpha   90.00
_cell.angle_beta   90.00
_cell.angle_gamma   90.00
#
_symmetry.space_group_name_H-M   'P 1'
#
loop_
_entity.id
_entity.type
_entity.pdbx_description
1 polymer ?
#
loop_
_entity_poly.entity_id
_entity_poly.type
_entity_poly.pdbx_seq_one_letter_code
_entity_poly.pdbx_strand_id
1 'polypeptide(L)'
;MAILIDETKRVLIQGITGREGRVRTRLMREYGTNVVAGVTPGKGGENVLDVPVFNTPQDAVNSLGEIDISVLFVPAAGVKEAAIAAIEAGIKLTVLVPDRVPVWDAMEIAAVAKANDATFVGPNTLGVLSPGKAVVGMIGGRAESARQWFKPGIPKGVGVISRSGGMASSTGYYLGQAGVRISTIAHIGGDAVLGIRIPDAALMFEADPLTEAIVIFGEIGSSQEEELAQLIGDKKVTKPVSAYIGGKAAREGTRFSHAGAIIEGGRGTHAGKVKALREAGATVVDSFGELPGAVVEILKKINGQSLMSETDKNAVWNSGITRIEPNRVAVRGYDIAELMGHASFGAAAYLILTGELPKPKVAKLMDAILVSSIDHGATPPSALAARTAASTGASLSAAVAAGIMSINRHHGGAIEDCARQLKAIAGRATREQIPIEEAATRTLAEMREAGERMSGFGHRIHTKDPRTA
;
A
#
# COMPACT_ATOMS: atom_id res chain seq x y z
N MET A 1 -3.38 5.79 23.15
CA MET A 1 -2.53 4.74 23.73
C MET A 1 -2.73 3.51 22.86
N ALA A 2 -1.70 3.00 22.18
CA ALA A 2 -1.93 1.85 21.29
C ALA A 2 -2.44 0.64 22.10
N ILE A 3 -3.33 -0.18 21.51
CA ILE A 3 -3.77 -1.40 22.18
C ILE A 3 -2.76 -2.51 21.95
N LEU A 4 -2.49 -3.29 23.00
CA LEU A 4 -1.65 -4.51 23.05
C LEU A 4 -0.15 -4.32 22.73
N ILE A 5 0.23 -3.51 21.73
CA ILE A 5 1.62 -3.37 21.28
C ILE A 5 1.98 -1.91 20.93
N ASP A 6 3.12 -1.46 21.44
CA ASP A 6 3.85 -0.25 21.06
C ASP A 6 5.37 -0.48 21.17
N GLU A 7 6.16 0.54 20.86
CA GLU A 7 7.62 0.50 20.86
C GLU A 7 8.25 0.26 22.26
N THR A 8 7.50 0.47 23.34
CA THR A 8 7.99 0.30 24.72
C THR A 8 7.94 -1.15 25.17
N LYS A 9 7.04 -1.95 24.57
CA LYS A 9 6.80 -3.34 24.95
C LYS A 9 7.96 -4.25 24.61
N ARG A 10 8.45 -4.99 25.61
CA ARG A 10 9.53 -5.96 25.47
C ARG A 10 8.97 -7.28 24.95
N VAL A 11 9.47 -7.73 23.80
CA VAL A 11 8.93 -8.91 23.11
C VAL A 11 9.92 -10.07 23.08
N LEU A 12 9.45 -11.24 23.48
CA LEU A 12 10.14 -12.53 23.38
C LEU A 12 9.59 -13.34 22.21
N ILE A 13 10.48 -14.01 21.47
CA ILE A 13 10.13 -14.79 20.28
C ILE A 13 10.40 -16.28 20.52
N GLN A 14 9.36 -17.10 20.61
CA GLN A 14 9.50 -18.55 20.67
C GLN A 14 9.59 -19.14 19.27
N GLY A 15 10.56 -20.01 19.04
CA GLY A 15 10.87 -20.55 17.70
C GLY A 15 11.76 -19.64 16.84
N ILE A 16 12.50 -18.71 17.46
CA ILE A 16 13.32 -17.70 16.77
C ILE A 16 14.34 -18.29 15.79
N THR A 17 14.87 -19.48 16.06
CA THR A 17 15.89 -20.13 15.20
C THR A 17 15.28 -20.81 13.98
N GLY A 18 13.97 -21.02 13.97
CA GLY A 18 13.21 -21.59 12.85
C GLY A 18 13.06 -20.61 11.69
N ARG A 19 12.73 -21.12 10.50
CA ARG A 19 12.61 -20.31 9.27
C ARG A 19 11.64 -19.15 9.43
N GLU A 20 10.41 -19.42 9.88
CA GLU A 20 9.40 -18.38 10.09
C GLU A 20 9.83 -17.43 11.22
N GLY A 21 10.31 -17.96 12.35
CA GLY A 21 10.81 -17.16 13.46
C GLY A 21 11.85 -16.13 13.02
N ARG A 22 12.86 -16.52 12.24
CA ARG A 22 13.89 -15.60 11.71
C ARG A 22 13.31 -14.51 10.82
N VAL A 23 12.42 -14.87 9.89
CA VAL A 23 11.81 -13.92 8.95
C VAL A 23 10.94 -12.92 9.70
N ARG A 24 10.13 -13.37 10.67
CA ARG A 24 9.22 -12.48 11.41
C ARG A 24 9.95 -11.65 12.46
N THR A 25 11.00 -12.18 13.08
CA THR A 25 11.91 -11.41 13.93
C THR A 25 12.51 -10.24 13.16
N ARG A 26 12.99 -10.48 11.93
CA ARG A 26 13.52 -9.42 11.07
C ARG A 26 12.46 -8.34 10.80
N LEU A 27 11.26 -8.73 10.36
CA LEU A 27 10.14 -7.80 10.18
C LEU A 27 9.90 -6.96 11.43
N MET A 28 9.78 -7.59 12.60
CA MET A 28 9.46 -6.92 13.85
C MET A 28 10.54 -5.91 14.24
N ARG A 29 11.82 -6.31 14.22
CA ARG A 29 12.96 -5.42 14.51
C ARG A 29 13.05 -4.28 13.50
N GLU A 30 12.97 -4.59 12.21
CA GLU A 30 13.04 -3.58 11.14
C GLU A 30 11.87 -2.60 11.17
N TYR A 31 10.71 -2.99 11.70
CA TYR A 31 9.55 -2.11 11.84
C TYR A 31 9.66 -1.18 13.05
N GLY A 32 10.31 -1.62 14.14
CA GLY A 32 10.53 -0.83 15.36
C GLY A 32 10.19 -1.55 16.67
N THR A 33 9.80 -2.83 16.62
CA THR A 33 9.45 -3.60 17.81
C THR A 33 10.67 -3.91 18.66
N ASN A 34 10.57 -3.69 19.97
CA ASN A 34 11.62 -3.98 20.95
C ASN A 34 11.70 -5.50 21.25
N VAL A 35 12.33 -6.25 20.36
CA VAL A 35 12.60 -7.68 20.53
C VAL A 35 13.82 -7.87 21.43
N VAL A 36 13.60 -8.46 22.61
CA VAL A 36 14.64 -8.57 23.66
C VAL A 36 15.19 -9.98 23.84
N ALA A 37 14.42 -11.00 23.45
CA ALA A 37 14.79 -12.39 23.68
C ALA A 37 14.22 -13.32 22.61
N GLY A 38 14.95 -14.39 22.35
CA GLY A 38 14.49 -15.54 21.59
C GLY A 38 14.49 -16.79 22.45
N VAL A 39 13.62 -17.75 22.15
CA VAL A 39 13.58 -19.06 22.80
C VAL A 39 13.62 -20.14 21.75
N THR A 40 14.52 -21.10 21.92
CA THR A 40 14.49 -22.39 21.24
C THR A 40 15.10 -23.45 22.16
N PRO A 41 14.33 -24.46 22.60
CA PRO A 41 14.86 -25.53 23.44
C PRO A 41 16.10 -26.19 22.84
N GLY A 42 17.14 -26.36 23.66
CA GLY A 42 18.41 -26.95 23.26
C GLY A 42 19.37 -26.01 22.51
N LYS A 43 19.00 -24.74 22.32
CA LYS A 43 19.81 -23.71 21.63
C LYS A 43 20.09 -22.48 22.48
N GLY A 44 19.91 -22.57 23.80
CA GLY A 44 20.28 -21.50 24.71
C GLY A 44 21.76 -21.13 24.59
N GLY A 45 22.05 -19.82 24.59
CA GLY A 45 23.39 -19.27 24.40
C GLY A 45 23.71 -18.84 22.95
N GLU A 46 22.87 -19.22 21.97
CA GLU A 46 22.99 -18.70 20.61
C GLU A 46 22.54 -17.23 20.51
N ASN A 47 22.84 -16.60 19.37
CA ASN A 47 22.31 -15.30 18.99
C ASN A 47 21.69 -15.38 17.59
N VAL A 48 20.49 -14.82 17.42
CA VAL A 48 19.80 -14.73 16.12
C VAL A 48 19.42 -13.28 15.88
N LEU A 49 19.96 -12.68 14.81
CA LEU A 49 19.72 -11.27 14.49
C LEU A 49 19.97 -10.39 15.72
N ASP A 50 21.13 -10.54 16.37
CA ASP A 50 21.52 -9.80 17.59
C ASP A 50 20.55 -9.93 18.78
N VAL A 51 19.69 -10.94 18.78
CA VAL A 51 18.79 -11.28 19.90
C VAL A 51 19.32 -12.53 20.59
N PRO A 52 19.56 -12.50 21.92
CA PRO A 52 20.01 -13.65 22.67
C PRO A 52 18.94 -14.75 22.71
N VAL A 53 19.37 -16.00 22.54
CA VAL A 53 18.51 -17.18 22.56
C VAL A 53 18.63 -17.91 23.89
N PHE A 54 17.49 -18.24 24.49
CA PHE A 54 17.37 -18.99 25.74
C PHE A 54 16.71 -20.36 25.48
N ASN A 55 16.88 -21.28 26.44
CA ASN A 55 16.21 -22.59 26.37
C ASN A 55 14.74 -22.49 26.72
N THR A 56 14.38 -21.67 27.71
CA THR A 56 13.00 -21.48 28.18
C THR A 56 12.64 -19.99 28.31
N PRO A 57 11.33 -19.64 28.30
CA PRO A 57 10.88 -18.29 28.64
C PRO A 57 11.31 -17.86 30.04
N GLN A 58 11.30 -18.78 31.02
CA GLN A 58 11.72 -18.51 32.39
C GLN A 58 13.19 -18.09 32.46
N ASP A 59 14.08 -18.74 31.71
CA ASP A 59 15.50 -18.35 31.65
C ASP A 59 15.67 -16.92 31.12
N ALA A 60 14.88 -16.56 30.09
CA ALA A 60 14.90 -15.22 29.52
C ALA A 60 14.41 -14.17 30.52
N VAL A 61 13.31 -14.43 31.23
CA VAL A 61 12.79 -13.54 32.28
C VAL A 61 13.76 -13.41 33.45
N ASN A 62 14.36 -14.52 33.90
CA ASN A 62 15.37 -14.50 34.98
C ASN A 62 16.60 -13.66 34.61
N SER A 63 17.02 -13.71 33.34
CA SER A 63 18.20 -13.00 32.86
C SER A 63 17.93 -11.53 32.53
N LEU A 64 16.78 -11.23 31.94
CA LEU A 64 16.47 -9.92 31.36
C LEU A 64 15.43 -9.12 32.15
N GLY A 65 14.81 -9.69 33.17
CA GLY A 65 13.68 -9.12 33.90
C GLY A 65 12.36 -9.28 33.16
N GLU A 66 11.37 -8.46 33.52
CA GLU A 66 9.99 -8.55 33.03
C GLU A 66 9.88 -8.41 31.50
N ILE A 67 9.10 -9.29 30.88
CA ILE A 67 8.83 -9.31 29.44
C ILE A 67 7.33 -9.20 29.23
N ASP A 68 6.89 -8.24 28.42
CA ASP A 68 5.46 -7.96 28.22
C ASP A 68 4.75 -9.01 27.36
N ILE A 69 5.41 -9.47 26.29
CA ILE A 69 4.75 -10.24 25.21
C ILE A 69 5.61 -11.41 24.75
N SER A 70 5.00 -12.58 24.56
CA SER A 70 5.61 -13.73 23.88
C SER A 70 4.89 -14.02 22.57
N VAL A 71 5.59 -13.96 21.44
CA VAL A 71 5.05 -14.38 20.14
C VAL A 71 5.60 -15.74 19.73
N LEU A 72 4.71 -16.63 19.32
CA LEU A 72 5.01 -18.03 19.08
C LEU A 72 5.06 -18.33 17.59
N PHE A 73 6.24 -18.63 17.06
CA PHE A 73 6.46 -19.14 15.70
C PHE A 73 6.91 -20.61 15.74
N VAL A 74 6.17 -21.43 16.50
CA VAL A 74 6.39 -22.87 16.64
C VAL A 74 5.36 -23.66 15.82
N PRO A 75 5.58 -24.94 15.51
CA PRO A 75 4.53 -25.77 14.89
C PRO A 75 3.28 -25.88 15.77
N ALA A 76 2.10 -26.06 15.16
CA ALA A 76 0.82 -26.12 15.88
C ALA A 76 0.81 -27.12 17.05
N ALA A 77 1.43 -28.30 16.86
CA ALA A 77 1.53 -29.34 17.87
C ALA A 77 2.39 -28.98 19.10
N GLY A 78 3.18 -27.90 19.05
CA GLY A 78 3.98 -27.42 20.18
C GLY A 78 3.52 -26.08 20.73
N VAL A 79 2.36 -25.56 20.29
CA VAL A 79 1.85 -24.25 20.73
C VAL A 79 1.44 -24.30 22.20
N LYS A 80 0.85 -25.40 22.65
CA LYS A 80 0.38 -25.53 24.03
C LYS A 80 1.51 -25.36 25.03
N GLU A 81 2.55 -26.19 24.91
CA GLU A 81 3.68 -26.21 25.83
C GLU A 81 4.41 -24.87 25.80
N ALA A 82 4.60 -24.29 24.61
CA ALA A 82 5.21 -22.98 24.45
C ALA A 82 4.39 -21.84 25.10
N ALA A 83 3.07 -21.84 24.94
CA ALA A 83 2.21 -20.80 25.48
C ALA A 83 2.13 -20.88 27.00
N ILE A 84 1.92 -22.08 27.54
CA ILE A 84 1.89 -22.34 28.99
C ILE A 84 3.22 -21.94 29.63
N ALA A 85 4.35 -22.34 29.05
CA ALA A 85 5.67 -21.98 29.58
C ALA A 85 5.93 -20.46 29.61
N ALA A 86 5.39 -19.70 28.65
CA ALA A 86 5.47 -18.23 28.68
C ALA A 86 4.57 -17.63 29.76
N ILE A 87 3.35 -18.13 29.92
CA ILE A 87 2.40 -17.66 30.93
C ILE A 87 2.94 -17.93 32.34
N GLU A 88 3.45 -19.14 32.58
CA GLU A 88 4.05 -19.53 33.87
C GLU A 88 5.32 -18.73 34.19
N ALA A 89 6.04 -18.27 33.17
CA ALA A 89 7.16 -17.34 33.32
C ALA A 89 6.72 -15.89 33.65
N GLY A 90 5.43 -15.63 33.79
CA GLY A 90 4.86 -14.33 34.15
C GLY A 90 4.52 -13.42 32.97
N ILE A 91 4.65 -13.89 31.72
CA ILE A 91 4.35 -13.08 30.53
C ILE A 91 2.83 -13.00 30.33
N LYS A 92 2.28 -11.78 30.39
CA LYS A 92 0.83 -11.55 30.44
C LYS A 92 0.11 -11.60 29.10
N LEU A 93 0.83 -11.44 27.99
CA LEU A 93 0.26 -11.53 26.64
C LEU A 93 1.05 -12.53 25.78
N THR A 94 0.36 -13.54 25.26
CA THR A 94 0.92 -14.44 24.24
C THR A 94 0.26 -14.22 22.87
N VAL A 95 1.02 -14.39 21.78
CA VAL A 95 0.51 -14.25 20.40
C VAL A 95 0.71 -15.57 19.67
N LEU A 96 -0.40 -16.28 19.46
CA LEU A 96 -0.44 -17.65 18.95
C LEU A 96 -0.61 -17.65 17.43
N VAL A 97 0.49 -17.49 16.72
CA VAL A 97 0.49 -17.41 15.25
C VAL A 97 0.02 -18.68 14.53
N PRO A 98 0.36 -19.90 14.98
CA PRO A 98 0.11 -21.10 14.19
C PRO A 98 -1.39 -21.37 13.94
N ASP A 99 -1.68 -21.83 12.72
CA ASP A 99 -3.01 -22.30 12.32
C ASP A 99 -3.21 -23.77 12.72
N ARG A 100 -4.48 -24.17 12.86
CA ARG A 100 -4.91 -25.53 13.21
C ARG A 100 -4.37 -26.03 14.54
N VAL A 101 -4.35 -25.15 15.55
CA VAL A 101 -4.09 -25.59 16.92
C VAL A 101 -5.26 -26.48 17.36
N PRO A 102 -5.01 -27.67 17.93
CA PRO A 102 -6.08 -28.52 18.42
C PRO A 102 -6.98 -27.76 19.39
N VAL A 103 -8.30 -27.94 19.27
CA VAL A 103 -9.28 -27.19 20.09
C VAL A 103 -9.04 -27.42 21.58
N TRP A 104 -8.74 -28.66 21.97
CA TRP A 104 -8.41 -29.00 23.36
C TRP A 104 -7.17 -28.27 23.87
N ASP A 105 -6.12 -28.15 23.06
CA ASP A 105 -4.92 -27.41 23.42
C ASP A 105 -5.23 -25.92 23.60
N ALA A 106 -6.03 -25.34 22.71
CA ALA A 106 -6.45 -23.95 22.85
C ALA A 106 -7.31 -23.71 24.12
N MET A 107 -8.16 -24.68 24.50
CA MET A 107 -8.94 -24.63 25.74
C MET A 107 -8.06 -24.71 26.99
N GLU A 108 -7.04 -25.58 26.98
CA GLU A 108 -6.06 -25.69 28.07
C GLU A 108 -5.25 -24.40 28.21
N ILE A 109 -4.76 -23.83 27.09
CA ILE A 109 -4.08 -22.53 27.09
C ILE A 109 -4.99 -21.44 27.69
N ALA A 110 -6.27 -21.41 27.30
CA ALA A 110 -7.21 -20.43 27.82
C ALA A 110 -7.47 -20.58 29.33
N ALA A 111 -7.57 -21.81 29.82
CA ALA A 111 -7.71 -22.09 31.25
C ALA A 111 -6.48 -21.62 32.05
N VAL A 112 -5.27 -21.92 31.55
CA VAL A 112 -4.01 -21.50 32.18
C VAL A 112 -3.83 -19.99 32.13
N ALA A 113 -4.13 -19.35 30.99
CA ALA A 113 -4.07 -17.90 30.85
C ALA A 113 -4.96 -17.21 31.88
N LYS A 114 -6.21 -17.67 32.01
CA LYS A 114 -7.17 -17.15 33.00
C LYS A 114 -6.69 -17.35 34.44
N ALA A 115 -6.15 -18.53 34.77
CA ALA A 115 -5.63 -18.81 36.11
C ALA A 115 -4.44 -17.93 36.51
N ASN A 116 -3.71 -17.39 35.53
CA ASN A 116 -2.52 -16.56 35.73
C ASN A 116 -2.74 -15.08 35.42
N ASP A 117 -3.99 -14.63 35.29
CA ASP A 117 -4.34 -13.25 34.92
C ASP A 117 -3.56 -12.79 33.66
N ALA A 118 -3.55 -13.66 32.65
CA ALA A 118 -2.91 -13.47 31.36
C ALA A 118 -3.94 -13.64 30.24
N THR A 119 -3.57 -13.25 29.03
CA THR A 119 -4.41 -13.40 27.83
C THR A 119 -3.59 -13.74 26.60
N PHE A 120 -4.27 -14.01 25.48
CA PHE A 120 -3.62 -14.33 24.22
C PHE A 120 -4.38 -13.84 23.00
N VAL A 121 -3.65 -13.56 21.92
CA VAL A 121 -4.20 -13.30 20.58
C VAL A 121 -4.06 -14.55 19.74
N GLY A 122 -5.11 -14.94 19.01
CA GLY A 122 -5.17 -16.18 18.24
C GLY A 122 -5.86 -17.33 19.00
N PRO A 123 -5.65 -18.60 18.59
CA PRO A 123 -4.70 -19.06 17.58
C PRO A 123 -5.01 -18.64 16.16
N ASN A 124 -4.16 -19.04 15.21
CA ASN A 124 -4.28 -18.70 13.80
C ASN A 124 -4.31 -17.18 13.61
N THR A 125 -3.32 -16.48 14.16
CA THR A 125 -3.21 -15.02 14.02
C THR A 125 -1.97 -14.52 13.28
N LEU A 126 -2.13 -13.50 12.43
CA LEU A 126 -1.00 -12.67 11.98
C LEU A 126 -0.48 -11.72 13.07
N GLY A 127 -1.18 -11.56 14.20
CA GLY A 127 -0.79 -10.75 15.34
C GLY A 127 -1.43 -9.35 15.36
N VAL A 128 -0.68 -8.36 15.84
CA VAL A 128 -1.17 -6.99 16.09
C VAL A 128 -0.15 -5.98 15.60
N LEU A 129 -0.61 -4.90 14.98
CA LEU A 129 0.24 -3.82 14.47
C LEU A 129 -0.32 -2.46 14.87
N SER A 130 0.51 -1.65 15.52
CA SER A 130 0.22 -0.24 15.80
C SER A 130 1.10 0.61 14.88
N PRO A 131 0.52 1.29 13.85
CA PRO A 131 1.32 1.91 12.82
C PRO A 131 2.27 2.99 13.36
N GLY A 132 3.52 2.96 12.88
CA GLY A 132 4.57 3.87 13.34
C GLY A 132 5.14 3.55 14.73
N LYS A 133 4.64 2.50 15.39
CA LYS A 133 5.08 2.08 16.74
C LYS A 133 5.75 0.72 16.71
N ALA A 134 4.96 -0.34 16.55
CA ALA A 134 5.45 -1.70 16.61
C ALA A 134 4.48 -2.69 15.94
N VAL A 135 5.03 -3.84 15.57
CA VAL A 135 4.29 -5.02 15.10
C VAL A 135 4.71 -6.23 15.90
N VAL A 136 3.74 -7.01 16.37
CA VAL A 136 3.97 -8.35 16.90
C VAL A 136 3.29 -9.35 15.97
N GLY A 137 4.05 -10.30 15.43
CA GLY A 137 3.57 -11.23 14.40
C GLY A 137 4.06 -10.86 12.99
N MET A 138 3.15 -10.82 12.01
CA MET A 138 3.47 -10.74 10.58
C MET A 138 2.55 -9.84 9.73
N ILE A 139 1.71 -9.01 10.36
CA ILE A 139 0.86 -8.04 9.64
C ILE A 139 1.73 -7.15 8.73
N GLY A 140 1.32 -6.98 7.46
CA GLY A 140 2.05 -6.19 6.47
C GLY A 140 3.22 -6.92 5.77
N GLY A 141 3.56 -8.14 6.19
CA GLY A 141 4.51 -9.03 5.51
C GLY A 141 5.99 -8.67 5.70
N ARG A 142 6.39 -7.43 5.39
CA ARG A 142 7.74 -6.85 5.59
C ARG A 142 7.62 -5.39 6.04
N ALA A 143 8.67 -4.86 6.70
CA ALA A 143 8.59 -3.58 7.37
C ALA A 143 8.32 -2.41 6.40
N GLU A 144 8.93 -2.45 5.22
CA GLU A 144 8.73 -1.47 4.14
C GLU A 144 7.26 -1.39 3.69
N SER A 145 6.64 -2.52 3.33
CA SER A 145 5.24 -2.55 2.88
C SER A 145 4.29 -2.18 4.01
N ALA A 146 4.55 -2.64 5.24
CA ALA A 146 3.75 -2.26 6.40
C ALA A 146 3.74 -0.73 6.62
N ARG A 147 4.89 -0.05 6.51
CA ARG A 147 4.98 1.42 6.59
C ARG A 147 4.31 2.12 5.40
N GLN A 148 4.39 1.50 4.22
CA GLN A 148 3.76 2.04 3.02
C GLN A 148 2.23 1.97 3.13
N TRP A 149 1.68 0.85 3.57
CA TRP A 149 0.24 0.58 3.58
C TRP A 149 -0.48 1.19 4.78
N PHE A 150 0.09 1.08 5.98
CA PHE A 150 -0.59 1.46 7.21
C PHE A 150 -0.14 2.84 7.66
N LYS A 151 -1.06 3.81 7.59
CA LYS A 151 -0.78 5.20 7.96
C LYS A 151 -1.13 5.45 9.42
N PRO A 152 -0.20 6.00 10.23
CA PRO A 152 -0.45 6.26 11.65
C PRO A 152 -1.52 7.34 11.85
N GLY A 153 -2.22 7.27 12.99
CA GLY A 153 -3.14 8.31 13.45
C GLY A 153 -2.50 9.70 13.55
N ILE A 154 -3.20 10.74 13.08
CA ILE A 154 -2.77 12.15 13.19
C ILE A 154 -4.01 13.04 13.42
N PRO A 155 -4.36 13.40 14.68
CA PRO A 155 -3.87 12.83 15.93
C PRO A 155 -4.52 11.47 16.26
N LYS A 156 -5.67 11.18 15.65
CA LYS A 156 -6.46 9.97 15.86
C LYS A 156 -6.50 9.13 14.58
N GLY A 157 -7.00 7.92 14.71
CA GLY A 157 -7.31 7.04 13.58
C GLY A 157 -8.34 6.01 13.98
N VAL A 158 -8.59 5.06 13.08
CA VAL A 158 -9.54 3.97 13.33
C VAL A 158 -8.85 2.73 13.89
N GLY A 159 -9.54 1.98 14.72
CA GLY A 159 -9.12 0.66 15.18
C GLY A 159 -9.63 -0.40 14.21
N VAL A 160 -8.79 -1.34 13.79
CA VAL A 160 -9.20 -2.41 12.88
C VAL A 160 -9.20 -3.74 13.62
N ILE A 161 -10.34 -4.43 13.64
CA ILE A 161 -10.47 -5.80 14.14
C ILE A 161 -10.74 -6.71 12.94
N SER A 162 -10.00 -7.81 12.82
CA SER A 162 -10.26 -8.81 11.78
C SER A 162 -10.14 -10.23 12.31
N ARG A 163 -11.03 -11.10 11.84
CA ARG A 163 -10.93 -12.56 11.99
C ARG A 163 -10.06 -13.25 10.94
N SER A 164 -9.85 -12.59 9.80
CA SER A 164 -9.07 -13.12 8.68
C SER A 164 -7.76 -12.36 8.52
N GLY A 165 -6.66 -13.12 8.39
CA GLY A 165 -5.32 -12.55 8.38
C GLY A 165 -5.08 -11.68 7.15
N GLY A 166 -5.38 -12.23 5.97
CA GLY A 166 -5.30 -11.48 4.71
C GLY A 166 -6.16 -10.22 4.77
N MET A 167 -7.37 -10.32 5.33
CA MET A 167 -8.29 -9.20 5.43
C MET A 167 -7.91 -8.18 6.50
N ALA A 168 -7.12 -8.54 7.52
CA ALA A 168 -6.54 -7.58 8.45
C ALA A 168 -5.61 -6.61 7.71
N SER A 169 -4.72 -7.15 6.86
CA SER A 169 -3.81 -6.34 6.05
C SER A 169 -4.54 -5.60 4.93
N SER A 170 -5.47 -6.26 4.23
CA SER A 170 -6.23 -5.63 3.14
C SER A 170 -7.12 -4.49 3.64
N THR A 171 -7.80 -4.67 4.78
CA THR A 171 -8.60 -3.59 5.40
C THR A 171 -7.72 -2.39 5.72
N GLY A 172 -6.57 -2.61 6.37
CA GLY A 172 -5.62 -1.53 6.64
C GLY A 172 -5.10 -0.84 5.38
N TYR A 173 -4.80 -1.60 4.32
CA TYR A 173 -4.36 -1.07 3.04
C TYR A 173 -5.42 -0.19 2.38
N TYR A 174 -6.65 -0.69 2.20
CA TYR A 174 -7.70 0.05 1.51
C TYR A 174 -8.19 1.27 2.30
N LEU A 175 -8.19 1.21 3.63
CA LEU A 175 -8.40 2.38 4.48
C LEU A 175 -7.30 3.43 4.24
N GLY A 176 -6.03 3.01 4.21
CA GLY A 176 -4.91 3.90 3.90
C GLY A 176 -5.00 4.54 2.52
N GLN A 177 -5.43 3.79 1.49
CA GLN A 177 -5.69 4.32 0.15
C GLN A 177 -6.81 5.37 0.13
N ALA A 178 -7.82 5.22 0.99
CA ALA A 178 -8.90 6.18 1.16
C ALA A 178 -8.52 7.39 2.06
N GLY A 179 -7.26 7.49 2.49
CA GLY A 179 -6.78 8.56 3.37
C GLY A 179 -7.13 8.38 4.85
N VAL A 180 -7.69 7.22 5.24
CA VAL A 180 -8.02 6.92 6.63
C VAL A 180 -6.75 6.53 7.39
N ARG A 181 -6.56 7.14 8.57
CA ARG A 181 -5.45 6.83 9.48
C ARG A 181 -5.85 5.71 10.45
N ILE A 182 -4.86 4.95 10.92
CA ILE A 182 -5.08 3.75 11.74
C ILE A 182 -4.39 3.91 13.09
N SER A 183 -5.10 3.55 14.15
CA SER A 183 -4.59 3.50 15.54
C SER A 183 -3.87 2.16 15.80
N THR A 184 -4.59 1.04 15.65
CA THR A 184 -4.05 -0.33 15.73
C THR A 184 -4.86 -1.26 14.81
N ILE A 185 -4.19 -2.27 14.24
CA ILE A 185 -4.78 -3.40 13.54
C ILE A 185 -4.61 -4.63 14.42
N ALA A 186 -5.71 -5.21 14.89
CA ALA A 186 -5.73 -6.45 15.65
C ALA A 186 -6.35 -7.57 14.81
N HIS A 187 -5.53 -8.53 14.42
CA HIS A 187 -6.04 -9.78 13.89
C HIS A 187 -6.25 -10.74 15.07
N ILE A 188 -7.50 -11.04 15.40
CA ILE A 188 -7.81 -11.78 16.64
C ILE A 188 -7.67 -13.30 16.49
N GLY A 189 -7.71 -13.80 15.26
CA GLY A 189 -7.60 -15.23 14.95
C GLY A 189 -8.85 -15.80 14.28
N GLY A 190 -8.64 -16.86 13.51
CA GLY A 190 -9.70 -17.58 12.79
C GLY A 190 -10.26 -18.81 13.53
N ASP A 191 -9.57 -19.27 14.56
CA ASP A 191 -9.91 -20.52 15.26
C ASP A 191 -11.13 -20.39 16.18
N ALA A 192 -11.63 -21.53 16.67
CA ALA A 192 -12.87 -21.59 17.43
C ALA A 192 -12.73 -21.08 18.88
N VAL A 193 -11.57 -21.30 19.49
CA VAL A 193 -11.25 -20.88 20.87
C VAL A 193 -10.21 -19.77 20.77
N LEU A 194 -10.65 -18.54 21.06
CA LEU A 194 -9.80 -17.35 21.01
C LEU A 194 -9.63 -16.77 22.41
N GLY A 195 -8.48 -16.16 22.68
CA GLY A 195 -8.23 -15.44 23.91
C GLY A 195 -8.89 -14.06 23.89
N ILE A 196 -8.45 -13.19 22.99
CA ILE A 196 -9.09 -11.91 22.68
C ILE A 196 -10.06 -12.10 21.52
N ARG A 197 -11.32 -11.74 21.74
CA ARG A 197 -12.39 -11.80 20.74
C ARG A 197 -12.74 -10.40 20.22
N ILE A 198 -13.63 -10.32 19.22
CA ILE A 198 -14.14 -9.04 18.68
C ILE A 198 -14.67 -8.11 19.79
N PRO A 199 -15.61 -8.54 20.68
CA PRO A 199 -16.11 -7.66 21.73
C PRO A 199 -15.01 -7.17 22.68
N ASP A 200 -14.04 -8.03 23.01
CA ASP A 200 -12.93 -7.66 23.90
C ASP A 200 -12.03 -6.61 23.25
N ALA A 201 -11.63 -6.83 21.99
CA ALA A 201 -10.85 -5.87 21.22
C ALA A 201 -11.60 -4.55 21.03
N ALA A 202 -12.92 -4.59 20.85
CA ALA A 202 -13.74 -3.39 20.74
C ALA A 202 -13.76 -2.58 22.04
N LEU A 203 -13.80 -3.22 23.22
CA LEU A 203 -13.66 -2.54 24.50
C LEU A 203 -12.27 -1.94 24.70
N MET A 204 -11.21 -2.62 24.23
CA MET A 204 -9.86 -2.05 24.22
C MET A 204 -9.78 -0.80 23.33
N PHE A 205 -10.39 -0.86 22.15
CA PHE A 205 -10.48 0.29 21.25
C PHE A 205 -11.36 1.42 21.79
N GLU A 206 -12.43 1.12 22.51
CA GLU A 206 -13.23 2.12 23.23
C GLU A 206 -12.35 2.88 24.24
N ALA A 207 -11.51 2.16 24.99
CA ALA A 207 -10.61 2.76 25.97
C ALA A 207 -9.44 3.54 25.34
N ASP A 208 -9.05 3.27 24.09
CA ASP A 208 -7.93 3.96 23.44
C ASP A 208 -8.31 5.39 22.97
N PRO A 209 -7.76 6.48 23.55
CA PRO A 209 -8.04 7.84 23.10
C PRO A 209 -7.58 8.17 21.66
N LEU A 210 -6.70 7.36 21.06
CA LEU A 210 -6.26 7.50 19.67
C LEU A 210 -7.27 6.90 18.69
N THR A 211 -8.14 6.02 19.15
CA THR A 211 -9.18 5.43 18.31
C THR A 211 -10.42 6.31 18.31
N GLU A 212 -10.87 6.71 17.12
CA GLU A 212 -12.09 7.52 16.93
C GLU A 212 -13.28 6.71 16.39
N ALA A 213 -13.01 5.61 15.69
CA ALA A 213 -14.00 4.67 15.19
C ALA A 213 -13.40 3.26 15.11
N ILE A 214 -14.25 2.23 15.10
CA ILE A 214 -13.87 0.82 15.04
C ILE A 214 -14.32 0.25 13.69
N VAL A 215 -13.41 -0.43 13.00
CA VAL A 215 -13.63 -1.08 11.70
C VAL A 215 -13.46 -2.57 11.86
N ILE A 216 -14.43 -3.33 11.37
CA ILE A 216 -14.52 -4.77 11.61
C ILE A 216 -14.61 -5.52 10.29
N PHE A 217 -13.68 -6.45 10.11
CA PHE A 217 -13.86 -7.55 9.18
C PHE A 217 -14.30 -8.79 9.96
N GLY A 218 -15.61 -9.03 9.97
CA GLY A 218 -16.24 -10.19 10.57
C GLY A 218 -16.46 -11.31 9.55
N GLU A 219 -16.84 -12.47 10.04
CA GLU A 219 -17.15 -13.65 9.21
C GLU A 219 -18.34 -14.39 9.82
N ILE A 220 -18.98 -15.30 9.09
CA ILE A 220 -20.00 -16.20 9.66
C ILE A 220 -19.42 -17.11 10.77
N GLY A 221 -20.31 -17.63 11.61
CA GLY A 221 -20.02 -18.55 12.71
C GLY A 221 -19.60 -17.86 14.01
N SER A 222 -19.88 -18.48 15.16
CA SER A 222 -19.82 -17.87 16.52
C SER A 222 -20.72 -16.65 16.70
N SER A 223 -20.82 -16.13 17.92
CA SER A 223 -21.69 -15.01 18.33
C SER A 223 -20.97 -13.67 18.54
N GLN A 224 -19.70 -13.54 18.14
CA GLN A 224 -18.86 -12.41 18.54
C GLN A 224 -19.40 -11.05 18.07
N GLU A 225 -19.91 -10.98 16.84
CA GLU A 225 -20.48 -9.76 16.26
C GLU A 225 -21.83 -9.41 16.89
N GLU A 226 -22.66 -10.40 17.23
CA GLU A 226 -23.90 -10.17 17.98
C GLU A 226 -23.63 -9.70 19.41
N GLU A 227 -22.59 -10.22 20.07
CA GLU A 227 -22.17 -9.75 21.39
C GLU A 227 -21.60 -8.33 21.34
N LEU A 228 -20.86 -7.98 20.29
CA LEU A 228 -20.49 -6.59 20.05
C LEU A 228 -21.73 -5.71 19.86
N ALA A 229 -22.73 -6.16 19.10
CA ALA A 229 -23.98 -5.41 18.94
C ALA A 229 -24.66 -5.15 20.29
N GLN A 230 -24.62 -6.12 21.21
CA GLN A 230 -25.09 -5.92 22.59
C GLN A 230 -24.27 -4.85 23.32
N LEU A 231 -22.94 -4.86 23.22
CA LEU A 231 -22.10 -3.83 23.83
C LEU A 231 -22.37 -2.41 23.29
N ILE A 232 -22.68 -2.29 22.00
CA ILE A 232 -23.09 -1.01 21.39
C ILE A 232 -24.46 -0.58 21.96
N GLY A 233 -25.44 -1.48 21.99
CA GLY A 233 -26.78 -1.22 22.55
C GLY A 233 -26.75 -0.83 24.04
N ASP A 234 -25.88 -1.48 24.81
CA ASP A 234 -25.62 -1.19 26.23
C ASP A 234 -24.80 0.08 26.45
N LYS A 235 -24.37 0.78 25.37
CA LYS A 235 -23.50 1.96 25.40
C LYS A 235 -22.15 1.72 26.09
N LYS A 236 -21.67 0.48 26.09
CA LYS A 236 -20.30 0.13 26.54
C LYS A 236 -19.27 0.33 25.44
N VAL A 237 -19.69 0.27 24.19
CA VAL A 237 -18.93 0.72 23.02
C VAL A 237 -19.69 1.91 22.43
N THR A 238 -19.12 3.11 22.55
CA THR A 238 -19.77 4.36 22.12
C THR A 238 -19.15 4.91 20.85
N LYS A 239 -17.92 4.49 20.52
CA LYS A 239 -17.28 4.84 19.25
C LYS A 239 -18.04 4.24 18.07
N PRO A 240 -18.19 4.98 16.96
CA PRO A 240 -18.86 4.46 15.77
C PRO A 240 -18.20 3.19 15.23
N VAL A 241 -19.02 2.23 14.82
CA VAL A 241 -18.57 0.94 14.29
C VAL A 241 -18.97 0.82 12.81
N SER A 242 -18.00 0.49 11.96
CA SER A 242 -18.20 0.05 10.57
C SER A 242 -17.81 -1.40 10.41
N ALA A 243 -18.64 -2.21 9.79
CA ALA A 243 -18.38 -3.64 9.62
C ALA A 243 -18.66 -4.15 8.21
N TYR A 244 -17.88 -5.13 7.79
CA TYR A 244 -18.23 -6.05 6.71
C TYR A 244 -18.25 -7.47 7.26
N ILE A 245 -19.28 -8.25 6.91
CA ILE A 245 -19.44 -9.65 7.33
C ILE A 245 -19.22 -10.55 6.12
N GLY A 246 -18.11 -11.29 6.11
CA GLY A 246 -17.81 -12.28 5.08
C GLY A 246 -18.72 -13.51 5.17
N GLY A 247 -18.84 -14.25 4.07
CA GLY A 247 -19.54 -15.55 4.04
C GLY A 247 -21.04 -15.50 3.68
N LYS A 248 -21.53 -14.41 3.07
CA LYS A 248 -22.94 -14.26 2.64
C LYS A 248 -23.48 -15.42 1.80
N ALA A 249 -22.64 -16.02 0.95
CA ALA A 249 -23.00 -17.12 0.06
C ALA A 249 -22.90 -18.51 0.71
N ALA A 250 -22.42 -18.62 1.95
CA ALA A 250 -22.30 -19.89 2.64
C ALA A 250 -23.68 -20.43 3.04
N ARG A 251 -23.91 -21.73 2.79
CA ARG A 251 -25.15 -22.41 3.17
C ARG A 251 -25.08 -22.86 4.63
N GLU A 252 -26.24 -23.07 5.25
CA GLU A 252 -26.30 -23.69 6.57
C GLU A 252 -25.61 -25.05 6.57
N GLY A 253 -24.83 -25.35 7.63
CA GLY A 253 -23.99 -26.56 7.70
C GLY A 253 -22.67 -26.51 6.92
N THR A 254 -22.34 -25.41 6.23
CA THR A 254 -21.07 -25.30 5.49
C THR A 254 -19.95 -24.75 6.39
N ARG A 255 -18.81 -25.44 6.45
CA ARG A 255 -17.58 -24.91 7.07
C ARG A 255 -16.90 -23.94 6.09
N PHE A 256 -16.75 -22.68 6.48
CA PHE A 256 -16.16 -21.64 5.61
C PHE A 256 -14.77 -21.21 6.11
N SER A 257 -13.73 -21.48 5.32
CA SER A 257 -12.32 -21.05 5.48
C SER A 257 -11.60 -21.38 6.79
N HIS A 258 -12.12 -20.99 7.96
CA HIS A 258 -11.49 -21.12 9.28
C HIS A 258 -12.23 -22.09 10.21
N ALA A 259 -11.55 -22.61 11.23
CA ALA A 259 -12.12 -23.60 12.14
C ALA A 259 -13.28 -23.06 13.00
N GLY A 260 -13.34 -21.75 13.26
CA GLY A 260 -14.40 -21.13 14.06
C GLY A 260 -15.69 -20.73 13.31
N ALA A 261 -15.76 -20.98 12.00
CA ALA A 261 -16.90 -20.61 11.15
C ALA A 261 -18.01 -21.68 11.15
N ILE A 262 -18.53 -22.03 12.33
CA ILE A 262 -19.65 -22.97 12.51
C ILE A 262 -20.90 -22.19 12.93
N ILE A 263 -22.01 -22.46 12.25
CA ILE A 263 -23.35 -21.90 12.55
C ILE A 263 -24.11 -22.94 13.37
N GLU A 264 -24.55 -22.59 14.58
CA GLU A 264 -25.34 -23.47 15.45
C GLU A 264 -26.56 -22.74 16.00
N GLY A 265 -27.73 -23.41 15.99
CA GLY A 265 -28.95 -22.92 16.63
C GLY A 265 -29.46 -21.56 16.12
N GLY A 266 -29.21 -21.21 14.85
CA GLY A 266 -29.62 -19.94 14.24
C GLY A 266 -28.76 -18.72 14.59
N ARG A 267 -27.77 -18.86 15.48
CA ARG A 267 -26.78 -17.82 15.81
C ARG A 267 -25.53 -17.94 14.94
N GLY A 268 -24.85 -16.83 14.70
CA GLY A 268 -23.67 -16.79 13.85
C GLY A 268 -23.96 -16.80 12.34
N THR A 269 -25.22 -16.72 11.93
CA THR A 269 -25.57 -16.57 10.51
C THR A 269 -25.18 -15.18 10.00
N HIS A 270 -24.85 -15.07 8.70
CA HIS A 270 -24.58 -13.77 8.09
C HIS A 270 -25.75 -12.79 8.31
N ALA A 271 -26.98 -13.23 8.05
CA ALA A 271 -28.18 -12.41 8.21
C ALA A 271 -28.39 -11.97 9.67
N GLY A 272 -28.21 -12.87 10.63
CA GLY A 272 -28.35 -12.57 12.06
C GLY A 272 -27.33 -11.52 12.52
N LYS A 273 -26.06 -11.67 12.13
CA LYS A 273 -24.99 -10.72 12.47
C LYS A 273 -25.22 -9.34 11.89
N VAL A 274 -25.53 -9.27 10.59
CA VAL A 274 -25.81 -8.00 9.90
C VAL A 274 -27.00 -7.29 10.56
N LYS A 275 -28.08 -8.03 10.86
CA LYS A 275 -29.26 -7.50 11.53
C LYS A 275 -28.90 -6.93 12.91
N ALA A 276 -28.25 -7.73 13.76
CA ALA A 276 -27.90 -7.33 15.12
C ALA A 276 -27.03 -6.07 15.14
N LEU A 277 -25.98 -6.01 14.31
CA LEU A 277 -25.10 -4.84 14.22
C LEU A 277 -25.83 -3.60 13.72
N ARG A 278 -26.67 -3.72 12.68
CA ARG A 278 -27.45 -2.58 12.15
C ARG A 278 -28.47 -2.06 13.17
N GLU A 279 -29.17 -2.95 13.86
CA GLU A 279 -30.13 -2.58 14.92
C GLU A 279 -29.44 -1.89 16.11
N ALA A 280 -28.20 -2.27 16.42
CA ALA A 280 -27.39 -1.60 17.43
C ALA A 280 -26.82 -0.25 16.98
N GLY A 281 -26.95 0.13 15.69
CA GLY A 281 -26.48 1.41 15.15
C GLY A 281 -25.11 1.36 14.48
N ALA A 282 -24.53 0.18 14.26
CA ALA A 282 -23.32 0.03 13.46
C ALA A 282 -23.62 0.18 11.96
N THR A 283 -22.67 0.71 11.20
CA THR A 283 -22.75 0.79 9.74
C THR A 283 -22.22 -0.52 9.15
N VAL A 284 -23.10 -1.32 8.55
CA VAL A 284 -22.70 -2.60 7.93
C VAL A 284 -22.83 -2.51 6.41
N VAL A 285 -21.70 -2.63 5.71
CA VAL A 285 -21.63 -2.56 4.24
C VAL A 285 -21.90 -3.91 3.60
N ASP A 286 -22.45 -3.91 2.37
CA ASP A 286 -22.82 -5.15 1.68
C ASP A 286 -21.66 -5.74 0.87
N SER A 287 -20.69 -4.90 0.46
CA SER A 287 -19.45 -5.35 -0.18
C SER A 287 -18.22 -4.81 0.53
N PHE A 288 -17.14 -5.60 0.55
CA PHE A 288 -15.90 -5.21 1.23
C PHE A 288 -15.29 -3.91 0.66
N GLY A 289 -15.44 -3.68 -0.66
CA GLY A 289 -14.94 -2.47 -1.32
C GLY A 289 -15.63 -1.17 -0.89
N GLU A 290 -16.83 -1.25 -0.32
CA GLU A 290 -17.55 -0.09 0.24
C GLU A 290 -17.06 0.30 1.63
N LEU A 291 -16.36 -0.59 2.35
CA LEU A 291 -15.96 -0.38 3.74
C LEU A 291 -15.12 0.89 3.94
N PRO A 292 -14.10 1.20 3.10
CA PRO A 292 -13.34 2.45 3.25
C PRO A 292 -14.21 3.70 3.08
N GLY A 293 -15.13 3.70 2.11
CA GLY A 293 -16.03 4.83 1.88
C GLY A 293 -16.99 5.06 3.06
N ALA A 294 -17.57 3.99 3.60
CA ALA A 294 -18.42 4.07 4.78
C ALA A 294 -17.69 4.65 6.00
N VAL A 295 -16.43 4.24 6.21
CA VAL A 295 -15.59 4.78 7.28
C VAL A 295 -15.29 6.26 7.07
N VAL A 296 -14.96 6.67 5.85
CA VAL A 296 -14.74 8.10 5.51
C VAL A 296 -15.98 8.93 5.83
N GLU A 297 -17.18 8.47 5.46
CA GLU A 297 -18.42 9.21 5.74
C GLU A 297 -18.73 9.31 7.24
N ILE A 298 -18.46 8.25 8.01
CA ILE A 298 -18.60 8.30 9.47
C ILE A 298 -17.65 9.34 10.07
N LEU A 299 -16.38 9.31 9.68
CA LEU A 299 -15.38 10.20 10.25
C LEU A 299 -15.62 11.67 9.85
N LYS A 300 -16.14 11.94 8.65
CA LYS A 300 -16.61 13.28 8.25
C LYS A 300 -17.74 13.79 9.16
N LYS A 301 -18.68 12.92 9.53
CA LYS A 301 -19.77 13.28 10.46
C LYS A 301 -19.27 13.60 11.87
N ILE A 302 -18.22 12.89 12.33
CA ILE A 302 -17.59 13.13 13.64
C ILE A 302 -16.82 14.46 13.65
N ASN A 303 -15.99 14.69 12.62
CA ASN A 303 -15.00 15.78 12.64
C ASN A 303 -15.43 17.05 11.90
N GLY A 304 -16.57 17.05 11.19
CA GLY A 304 -17.09 18.21 10.46
C GLY A 304 -16.22 18.71 9.30
N GLN A 305 -15.12 18.01 8.96
CA GLN A 305 -14.16 18.37 7.91
C GLN A 305 -13.71 17.15 7.10
N SER A 306 -13.23 17.40 5.88
CA SER A 306 -12.61 16.42 4.98
C SER A 306 -11.38 15.78 5.62
N LEU A 307 -11.33 14.44 5.67
CA LEU A 307 -10.24 13.66 6.27
C LEU A 307 -8.91 13.73 5.52
N MET A 308 -8.94 14.11 4.25
CA MET A 308 -7.72 14.46 3.53
C MET A 308 -7.51 15.96 3.68
N SER A 309 -6.35 16.34 4.22
CA SER A 309 -5.87 17.72 4.10
C SER A 309 -5.73 18.05 2.61
N GLU A 310 -5.88 19.32 2.23
CA GLU A 310 -5.57 19.77 0.86
C GLU A 310 -4.15 19.35 0.44
N THR A 311 -3.22 19.31 1.39
CA THR A 311 -1.86 18.79 1.21
C THR A 311 -1.84 17.30 0.82
N ASP A 312 -2.67 16.46 1.44
CA ASP A 312 -2.76 15.02 1.12
C ASP A 312 -3.45 14.76 -0.22
N LYS A 313 -4.46 15.58 -0.60
CA LYS A 313 -5.08 15.50 -1.94
C LYS A 313 -4.10 15.90 -3.04
N ASN A 314 -3.26 16.91 -2.76
CA ASN A 314 -2.22 17.37 -3.66
C ASN A 314 -0.97 16.47 -3.66
N ALA A 315 -0.86 15.53 -2.70
CA ALA A 315 0.21 14.53 -2.63
C ALA A 315 -0.08 13.27 -3.48
N VAL A 316 -1.28 13.13 -4.04
CA VAL A 316 -1.54 12.16 -5.11
C VAL A 316 -1.10 12.80 -6.43
N TRP A 317 -0.28 12.10 -7.21
CA TRP A 317 0.16 12.60 -8.51
C TRP A 317 -1.05 12.86 -9.42
N ASN A 318 -1.45 14.13 -9.53
CA ASN A 318 -2.49 14.55 -10.44
C ASN A 318 -1.89 14.60 -11.85
N SER A 319 -2.45 13.82 -12.77
CA SER A 319 -2.05 13.82 -14.18
C SER A 319 -3.19 14.38 -15.03
N GLY A 320 -2.89 15.41 -15.81
CA GLY A 320 -3.79 15.89 -16.87
C GLY A 320 -3.74 15.03 -18.14
N ILE A 321 -2.97 13.93 -18.15
CA ILE A 321 -2.71 13.10 -19.34
C ILE A 321 -3.55 11.83 -19.35
N THR A 322 -3.62 11.08 -18.25
CA THR A 322 -4.26 9.76 -18.23
C THR A 322 -5.22 9.64 -17.05
N ARG A 323 -6.39 9.03 -17.30
CA ARG A 323 -7.35 8.63 -16.27
C ARG A 323 -7.70 7.16 -16.45
N ILE A 324 -7.61 6.39 -15.38
CA ILE A 324 -7.97 4.95 -15.36
C ILE A 324 -9.15 4.79 -14.40
N GLU A 325 -10.24 4.23 -14.91
CA GLU A 325 -11.47 3.96 -14.18
C GLU A 325 -11.91 2.52 -14.49
N PRO A 326 -12.78 1.89 -13.67
CA PRO A 326 -13.33 0.59 -14.02
C PRO A 326 -13.95 0.60 -15.42
N ASN A 327 -13.44 -0.27 -16.29
CA ASN A 327 -13.85 -0.42 -17.70
C ASN A 327 -13.58 0.79 -18.61
N ARG A 328 -12.75 1.75 -18.19
CA ARG A 328 -12.43 2.93 -19.00
C ARG A 328 -10.99 3.39 -18.81
N VAL A 329 -10.28 3.56 -19.92
CA VAL A 329 -8.95 4.17 -19.94
C VAL A 329 -9.02 5.39 -20.84
N ALA A 330 -8.82 6.57 -20.27
CA ALA A 330 -8.88 7.82 -21.02
C ALA A 330 -7.50 8.47 -21.10
N VAL A 331 -7.17 8.99 -22.28
CA VAL A 331 -6.00 9.85 -22.54
C VAL A 331 -6.50 11.22 -22.93
N ARG A 332 -6.14 12.25 -22.17
CA ARG A 332 -6.60 13.65 -22.33
C ARG A 332 -8.13 13.76 -22.43
N GLY A 333 -8.85 12.88 -21.72
CA GLY A 333 -10.31 12.84 -21.72
C GLY A 333 -10.95 11.98 -22.81
N TYR A 334 -10.20 11.57 -23.83
CA TYR A 334 -10.66 10.66 -24.89
C TYR A 334 -10.52 9.22 -24.44
N ASP A 335 -11.54 8.40 -24.63
CA ASP A 335 -11.43 6.96 -24.37
C ASP A 335 -10.45 6.33 -25.35
N ILE A 336 -9.53 5.49 -24.86
CA ILE A 336 -8.57 4.79 -25.71
C ILE A 336 -9.29 3.94 -26.76
N ALA A 337 -10.46 3.37 -26.43
CA ALA A 337 -11.24 2.58 -27.37
C ALA A 337 -11.72 3.40 -28.58
N GLU A 338 -11.95 4.71 -28.39
CA GLU A 338 -12.34 5.63 -29.48
C GLU A 338 -11.14 6.08 -30.32
N LEU A 339 -9.92 6.04 -29.76
CA LEU A 339 -8.70 6.39 -30.48
C LEU A 339 -8.16 5.22 -31.32
N MET A 340 -8.33 3.99 -30.83
CA MET A 340 -7.84 2.78 -31.50
C MET A 340 -8.44 2.63 -32.90
N GLY A 341 -7.56 2.57 -33.92
CA GLY A 341 -7.98 2.45 -35.33
C GLY A 341 -8.43 3.76 -35.98
N HIS A 342 -8.55 4.85 -35.22
CA HIS A 342 -9.04 6.15 -35.71
C HIS A 342 -7.97 7.26 -35.66
N ALA A 343 -7.04 7.20 -34.70
CA ALA A 343 -5.91 8.12 -34.60
C ALA A 343 -4.61 7.45 -35.09
N SER A 344 -3.82 8.16 -35.91
CA SER A 344 -2.45 7.75 -36.23
C SER A 344 -1.53 7.91 -35.02
N PHE A 345 -0.35 7.28 -35.06
CA PHE A 345 0.63 7.43 -33.99
C PHE A 345 1.05 8.90 -33.78
N GLY A 346 1.30 9.65 -34.86
CA GLY A 346 1.61 11.07 -34.76
C GLY A 346 0.45 11.89 -34.21
N ALA A 347 -0.80 11.54 -34.55
CA ALA A 347 -1.98 12.20 -33.99
C ALA A 347 -2.16 11.93 -32.48
N ALA A 348 -1.92 10.70 -32.03
CA ALA A 348 -1.97 10.33 -30.62
C ALA A 348 -0.84 11.01 -29.82
N ALA A 349 0.38 11.09 -30.38
CA ALA A 349 1.48 11.82 -29.77
C ALA A 349 1.16 13.31 -29.63
N TYR A 350 0.56 13.92 -30.66
CA TYR A 350 0.08 15.30 -30.61
C TYR A 350 -0.95 15.48 -29.49
N LEU A 351 -1.97 14.61 -29.43
CA LEU A 351 -3.00 14.63 -28.40
C LEU A 351 -2.39 14.63 -26.99
N ILE A 352 -1.47 13.70 -26.70
CA ILE A 352 -0.83 13.60 -25.38
C ILE A 352 -0.12 14.91 -25.01
N LEU A 353 0.58 15.52 -25.96
CA LEU A 353 1.36 16.74 -25.74
C LEU A 353 0.49 18.00 -25.61
N THR A 354 -0.57 18.14 -26.42
CA THR A 354 -1.34 19.39 -26.53
C THR A 354 -2.68 19.35 -25.79
N GLY A 355 -3.22 18.17 -25.53
CA GLY A 355 -4.55 17.98 -24.92
C GLY A 355 -5.70 17.89 -25.92
N GLU A 356 -5.47 18.12 -27.21
CA GLU A 356 -6.51 18.11 -28.25
C GLU A 356 -6.08 17.29 -29.47
N LEU A 357 -7.04 16.64 -30.14
CA LEU A 357 -6.76 15.94 -31.39
C LEU A 357 -6.38 16.93 -32.50
N PRO A 358 -5.35 16.64 -33.31
CA PRO A 358 -4.93 17.54 -34.38
C PRO A 358 -5.93 17.55 -35.55
N LYS A 359 -5.97 18.67 -36.28
CA LYS A 359 -6.64 18.73 -37.59
C LYS A 359 -5.98 17.71 -38.56
N PRO A 360 -6.70 17.15 -39.54
CA PRO A 360 -6.15 16.13 -40.44
C PRO A 360 -4.83 16.49 -41.15
N LYS A 361 -4.68 17.76 -41.56
CA LYS A 361 -3.42 18.25 -42.16
C LYS A 361 -2.25 18.25 -41.18
N VAL A 362 -2.52 18.57 -39.91
CA VAL A 362 -1.53 18.56 -38.84
C VAL A 362 -1.15 17.13 -38.48
N ALA A 363 -2.13 16.22 -38.39
CA ALA A 363 -1.86 14.79 -38.18
C ALA A 363 -0.91 14.23 -39.27
N LYS A 364 -1.22 14.51 -40.55
CA LYS A 364 -0.38 14.11 -41.68
C LYS A 364 1.04 14.69 -41.61
N LEU A 365 1.17 15.95 -41.19
CA LEU A 365 2.47 16.59 -40.99
C LEU A 365 3.25 15.94 -39.84
N MET A 366 2.59 15.63 -38.72
CA MET A 366 3.22 14.94 -37.59
C MET A 366 3.79 13.59 -38.01
N ASP A 367 3.01 12.80 -38.75
CA ASP A 367 3.47 11.50 -39.27
C ASP A 367 4.66 11.68 -40.22
N ALA A 368 4.63 12.67 -41.12
CA ALA A 368 5.75 12.96 -42.02
C ALA A 368 7.03 13.35 -41.26
N ILE A 369 6.92 14.18 -40.22
CA ILE A 369 8.05 14.57 -39.37
C ILE A 369 8.65 13.35 -38.67
N LEU A 370 7.82 12.51 -38.06
CA LEU A 370 8.26 11.29 -37.37
C LEU A 370 8.96 10.33 -38.33
N VAL A 371 8.38 10.10 -39.52
CA VAL A 371 8.96 9.23 -40.55
C VAL A 371 10.28 9.79 -41.09
N SER A 372 10.38 11.11 -41.30
CA SER A 372 11.62 11.73 -41.78
C SER A 372 12.77 11.67 -40.76
N SER A 373 12.46 11.37 -39.50
CA SER A 373 13.39 11.38 -38.36
C SER A 373 13.73 9.98 -37.83
N ILE A 374 13.30 8.91 -38.50
CA ILE A 374 13.47 7.54 -37.99
C ILE A 374 14.93 7.12 -37.84
N ASP A 375 15.82 7.60 -38.72
CA ASP A 375 17.25 7.33 -38.66
C ASP A 375 18.05 8.31 -39.54
N HIS A 376 19.33 8.50 -39.21
CA HIS A 376 20.30 9.24 -40.03
C HIS A 376 21.65 8.52 -40.12
N GLY A 377 21.62 7.18 -40.03
CA GLY A 377 22.79 6.33 -40.17
C GLY A 377 23.52 6.08 -38.84
N ALA A 378 24.69 5.45 -38.93
CA ALA A 378 25.36 4.85 -37.78
C ALA A 378 26.37 5.77 -37.05
N THR A 379 26.60 6.98 -37.59
CA THR A 379 27.60 7.95 -37.12
C THR A 379 27.08 9.09 -36.24
N PRO A 380 25.78 9.44 -36.21
CA PRO A 380 25.28 10.43 -35.25
C PRO A 380 25.57 10.01 -33.80
N PRO A 381 25.83 10.96 -32.89
CA PRO A 381 26.13 10.68 -31.48
C PRO A 381 25.14 9.72 -30.79
N SER A 382 23.84 9.83 -31.08
CA SER A 382 22.81 8.93 -30.53
C SER A 382 22.92 7.51 -31.03
N ALA A 383 23.19 7.32 -32.32
CA ALA A 383 23.41 6.00 -32.89
C ALA A 383 24.70 5.37 -32.34
N LEU A 384 25.78 6.14 -32.23
CA LEU A 384 27.05 5.67 -31.67
C LEU A 384 26.92 5.27 -30.20
N ALA A 385 26.33 6.12 -29.35
CA ALA A 385 26.14 5.84 -27.94
C ALA A 385 25.31 4.57 -27.71
N ALA A 386 24.20 4.41 -28.43
CA ALA A 386 23.36 3.22 -28.35
C ALA A 386 24.12 1.96 -28.79
N ARG A 387 24.88 2.03 -29.89
CA ARG A 387 25.67 0.90 -30.41
C ARG A 387 26.80 0.52 -29.46
N THR A 388 27.50 1.49 -28.89
CA THR A 388 28.56 1.23 -27.90
C THR A 388 27.98 0.52 -26.68
N ALA A 389 26.88 1.01 -26.11
CA ALA A 389 26.22 0.35 -24.99
C ALA A 389 25.74 -1.07 -25.35
N ALA A 390 25.12 -1.25 -26.52
CA ALA A 390 24.69 -2.57 -26.97
C ALA A 390 25.88 -3.55 -27.12
N SER A 391 27.04 -3.07 -27.60
CA SER A 391 28.22 -3.91 -27.81
C SER A 391 28.81 -4.51 -26.52
N THR A 392 28.47 -3.96 -25.35
CA THR A 392 28.90 -4.52 -24.05
C THR A 392 27.95 -5.61 -23.54
N GLY A 393 26.93 -6.00 -24.32
CA GLY A 393 25.87 -6.92 -23.88
C GLY A 393 24.74 -6.26 -23.09
N ALA A 394 24.63 -4.92 -23.11
CA ALA A 394 23.53 -4.22 -22.48
C ALA A 394 22.18 -4.58 -23.13
N SER A 395 21.10 -4.55 -22.35
CA SER A 395 19.76 -4.78 -22.87
C SER A 395 19.37 -3.72 -23.93
N LEU A 396 18.41 -4.05 -24.78
CA LEU A 396 17.87 -3.11 -25.77
C LEU A 396 17.41 -1.79 -25.12
N SER A 397 16.73 -1.87 -23.98
CA SER A 397 16.26 -0.68 -23.25
C SER A 397 17.42 0.19 -22.76
N ALA A 398 18.50 -0.41 -22.25
CA ALA A 398 19.68 0.31 -21.78
C ALA A 398 20.44 0.96 -22.96
N ALA A 399 20.58 0.25 -24.07
CA ALA A 399 21.21 0.78 -25.28
C ALA A 399 20.41 1.96 -25.86
N VAL A 400 19.08 1.85 -25.95
CA VAL A 400 18.21 2.95 -26.40
C VAL A 400 18.32 4.14 -25.45
N ALA A 401 18.31 3.93 -24.14
CA ALA A 401 18.48 4.99 -23.15
C ALA A 401 19.82 5.73 -23.35
N ALA A 402 20.92 5.03 -23.58
CA ALA A 402 22.23 5.63 -23.86
C ALA A 402 22.19 6.53 -25.11
N GLY A 403 21.50 6.08 -26.17
CA GLY A 403 21.26 6.88 -27.37
C GLY A 403 20.45 8.14 -27.11
N ILE A 404 19.33 8.02 -26.39
CA ILE A 404 18.45 9.15 -26.04
C ILE A 404 19.20 10.18 -25.17
N MET A 405 20.00 9.72 -24.20
CA MET A 405 20.77 10.61 -23.33
C MET A 405 21.83 11.45 -24.06
N SER A 406 22.22 11.06 -25.27
CA SER A 406 23.13 11.86 -26.10
C SER A 406 22.42 13.03 -26.81
N ILE A 407 21.09 13.03 -26.89
CA ILE A 407 20.31 14.09 -27.54
C ILE A 407 20.34 15.32 -26.65
N ASN A 408 20.78 16.45 -27.21
CA ASN A 408 20.92 17.72 -26.51
C ASN A 408 20.91 18.89 -27.51
N ARG A 409 21.18 20.12 -27.05
CA ARG A 409 21.19 21.31 -27.92
C ARG A 409 22.07 21.17 -29.16
N HIS A 410 23.17 20.44 -29.08
CA HIS A 410 24.14 20.25 -30.18
C HIS A 410 23.85 19.03 -31.06
N HIS A 411 23.02 18.10 -30.58
CA HIS A 411 22.64 16.88 -31.31
C HIS A 411 21.13 16.64 -31.18
N GLY A 412 20.39 16.98 -32.24
CA GLY A 412 18.92 16.92 -32.27
C GLY A 412 18.22 18.23 -31.87
N GLY A 413 18.89 19.14 -31.15
CA GLY A 413 18.31 20.42 -30.69
C GLY A 413 18.02 21.46 -31.78
N ALA A 414 18.61 21.33 -32.97
CA ALA A 414 18.51 22.33 -34.04
C ALA A 414 17.05 22.64 -34.46
N ILE A 415 16.15 21.66 -34.37
CA ILE A 415 14.73 21.80 -34.71
C ILE A 415 14.06 22.83 -33.79
N GLU A 416 14.28 22.71 -32.48
CA GLU A 416 13.71 23.62 -31.49
C GLU A 416 14.28 25.03 -31.64
N ASP A 417 15.60 25.15 -31.80
CA ASP A 417 16.27 26.44 -31.96
C ASP A 417 15.80 27.17 -33.21
N CYS A 418 15.63 26.46 -34.33
CA CYS A 418 15.09 27.02 -35.57
C CYS A 418 13.66 27.53 -35.36
N ALA A 419 12.80 26.73 -34.71
CA ALA A 419 11.43 27.13 -34.43
C ALA A 419 11.35 28.37 -33.52
N ARG A 420 12.22 28.47 -32.50
CA ARG A 420 12.33 29.65 -31.63
C ARG A 420 12.78 30.89 -32.38
N GLN A 421 13.79 30.76 -33.25
CA GLN A 421 14.29 31.86 -34.07
C GLN A 421 13.24 32.35 -35.09
N LEU A 422 12.56 31.43 -35.79
CA LEU A 422 11.47 31.78 -36.71
C LEU A 422 10.30 32.46 -35.98
N LYS A 423 9.94 31.99 -34.78
CA LYS A 423 8.92 32.62 -33.94
C LYS A 423 9.35 34.03 -33.50
N ALA A 424 10.62 34.24 -33.17
CA ALA A 424 11.15 35.56 -32.81
C ALA A 424 11.05 36.54 -33.98
N ILE A 425 11.37 36.09 -35.20
CA ILE A 425 11.21 36.88 -36.44
C ILE A 425 9.74 37.26 -36.65
N ALA A 426 8.82 36.31 -36.55
CA ALA A 426 7.38 36.57 -36.68
C ALA A 426 6.86 37.53 -35.60
N GLY A 427 7.33 37.37 -34.36
CA GLY A 427 7.01 38.27 -33.25
C GLY A 427 7.55 39.69 -33.46
N ARG A 428 8.74 39.82 -34.05
CA ARG A 428 9.32 41.11 -34.43
C ARG A 428 8.48 41.80 -35.51
N ALA A 429 8.14 41.09 -36.59
CA ALA A 429 7.30 41.62 -37.66
C ALA A 429 5.98 42.19 -37.11
N THR A 430 5.35 41.45 -36.19
CA THR A 430 4.09 41.87 -35.55
C THR A 430 4.29 43.08 -34.64
N ARG A 431 5.32 43.08 -33.78
CA ARG A 431 5.57 44.14 -32.80
C ARG A 431 5.98 45.46 -33.46
N GLU A 432 6.78 45.39 -34.52
CA GLU A 432 7.31 46.56 -35.24
C GLU A 432 6.41 46.96 -36.44
N GLN A 433 5.36 46.18 -36.73
CA GLN A 433 4.47 46.38 -37.88
C GLN A 433 5.21 46.47 -39.23
N ILE A 434 6.24 45.63 -39.39
CA ILE A 434 7.04 45.55 -40.62
C ILE A 434 6.77 44.23 -41.36
N PRO A 435 7.01 44.16 -42.69
CA PRO A 435 6.93 42.91 -43.43
C PRO A 435 7.82 41.81 -42.85
N ILE A 436 7.40 40.54 -42.98
CA ILE A 436 8.12 39.39 -42.41
C ILE A 436 9.51 39.25 -43.02
N GLU A 437 9.67 39.59 -44.30
CA GLU A 437 10.94 39.61 -45.02
C GLU A 437 11.89 40.65 -44.44
N GLU A 438 11.38 41.82 -44.03
CA GLU A 438 12.18 42.87 -43.43
C GLU A 438 12.60 42.49 -42.00
N ALA A 439 11.68 41.93 -41.21
CA ALA A 439 11.99 41.42 -39.88
C ALA A 439 13.04 40.30 -39.93
N ALA A 440 12.93 39.39 -40.91
CA ALA A 440 13.91 38.33 -41.14
C ALA A 440 15.28 38.92 -41.52
N THR A 441 15.31 39.84 -42.48
CA THR A 441 16.55 40.49 -42.95
C THR A 441 17.29 41.18 -41.80
N ARG A 442 16.57 41.98 -41.00
CA ARG A 442 17.17 42.69 -39.85
C ARG A 442 17.69 41.71 -38.79
N THR A 443 16.90 40.69 -38.46
CA THR A 443 17.31 39.68 -37.46
C THR A 443 18.55 38.91 -37.93
N LEU A 444 18.61 38.53 -39.21
CA LEU A 444 19.77 37.85 -39.78
C LEU A 444 21.02 38.75 -39.83
N ALA A 445 20.85 40.06 -40.06
CA ALA A 445 21.95 41.02 -40.00
C ALA A 445 22.52 41.14 -38.57
N GLU A 446 21.65 41.28 -37.58
CA GLU A 446 22.03 41.32 -36.15
C GLU A 446 22.74 40.03 -35.72
N MET A 447 22.21 38.85 -36.09
CA MET A 447 22.86 37.57 -35.82
C MET A 447 24.24 37.49 -36.47
N ARG A 448 24.38 37.97 -37.72
CA ARG A 448 25.67 37.98 -38.42
C ARG A 448 26.68 38.89 -37.72
N GLU A 449 26.27 40.07 -37.26
CA GLU A 449 27.11 40.99 -36.50
C GLU A 449 27.54 40.39 -35.16
N ALA A 450 26.65 39.65 -34.50
CA ALA A 450 26.94 38.92 -33.27
C ALA A 450 27.76 37.63 -33.48
N GLY A 451 28.04 37.23 -34.72
CA GLY A 451 28.73 35.98 -35.05
C GLY A 451 27.88 34.72 -34.81
N GLU A 452 26.56 34.87 -34.67
CA GLU A 452 25.61 33.79 -34.48
C GLU A 452 25.16 33.18 -35.82
N ARG A 453 24.74 31.91 -35.76
CA ARG A 453 24.20 31.19 -36.94
C ARG A 453 22.73 30.90 -36.75
N MET A 454 21.97 30.99 -37.85
CA MET A 454 20.59 30.54 -37.87
C MET A 454 20.55 29.01 -37.83
N SER A 455 19.84 28.46 -36.85
CA SER A 455 19.64 27.03 -36.73
C SER A 455 18.74 26.50 -37.84
N GLY A 456 18.96 25.27 -38.28
CA GLY A 456 18.19 24.64 -39.35
C GLY A 456 18.59 25.06 -40.77
N PHE A 457 19.55 25.97 -40.93
CA PHE A 457 20.07 26.40 -42.22
C PHE A 457 21.50 25.93 -42.46
N GLY A 458 21.78 25.49 -43.70
CA GLY A 458 23.06 24.95 -44.12
C GLY A 458 23.13 23.43 -44.06
N HIS A 459 23.72 22.82 -45.10
CA HIS A 459 23.81 21.37 -45.21
C HIS A 459 25.18 20.98 -45.78
N ARG A 460 25.80 19.94 -45.22
CA ARG A 460 27.18 19.53 -45.57
C ARG A 460 27.30 18.90 -46.96
N ILE A 461 26.26 18.19 -47.41
CA ILE A 461 26.29 17.35 -48.63
C ILE A 461 25.23 17.78 -49.65
N HIS A 462 23.95 17.74 -49.26
CA HIS A 462 22.82 18.09 -50.10
C HIS A 462 22.69 19.60 -50.34
N THR A 463 22.53 19.97 -51.61
CA THR A 463 22.02 21.29 -52.02
C THR A 463 20.48 21.32 -52.08
N LYS A 464 19.84 20.15 -52.14
CA LYS A 464 18.40 19.92 -51.96
C LYS A 464 18.20 18.66 -51.13
N ASP A 465 17.79 18.80 -49.87
CA ASP A 465 17.56 17.66 -48.98
C ASP A 465 16.23 16.98 -49.33
N PRO A 466 16.21 15.66 -49.65
CA PRO A 466 15.00 14.96 -50.05
C PRO A 466 13.93 14.89 -48.96
N ARG A 467 14.28 15.16 -47.69
CA ARG A 467 13.31 15.20 -46.57
C ARG A 467 12.59 16.55 -46.45
N THR A 468 13.08 17.57 -47.16
CA THR A 468 12.57 18.95 -47.11
C THR A 468 11.72 19.33 -48.32
N ALA A 469 11.57 18.43 -49.30
CA ALA A 469 10.78 18.59 -50.52
C ALA A 469 9.38 18.00 -50.34
#